data_AF-A0A497K3E9-F1
#
_entry.id   AF-A0A497K3E9-F1
#
_cell.length_a   1.000
_cell.length_b   1.000
_cell.length_c   1.000
_cell.angle_alpha   90.00
_cell.angle_beta   90.00
_cell.angle_gamma   90.00
#
_symmetry.space_group_name_H-M   'P 1'
#
loop_
_entity.id
_entity.type
_entity.pdbx_description
1 polymer ?
#
loop_
_entity_poly.entity_id
_entity_poly.type
_entity_poly.pdbx_seq_one_letter_code
_entity_poly.pdbx_strand_id
1 'polypeptide(L)'
;HDKESYENLTREYEALFLSSGARYVRPYESAYIDYAVLDDIKSMYRAARVQVSRLRNYPDHFGLELWFMYHLCYSEAQAWSKRVKDVAISYLEFGKRFLEKHLMRWSDSLCNRIYNLSRSDFYRGVADITKGYIEQDYRELKEVIKEAEDLT
;
A
#
# COMPACT_ATOMS: atom_id res chain seq x y z
N HIS A 1 16.14 16.85 16.94
CA HIS A 1 14.86 16.42 17.52
C HIS A 1 15.12 15.88 18.91
N ASP A 2 14.32 16.29 19.89
CA ASP A 2 14.50 15.92 21.31
C ASP A 2 14.04 14.46 21.56
N LYS A 3 14.68 13.79 22.52
CA LYS A 3 14.42 12.39 22.89
C LYS A 3 12.96 12.18 23.30
N GLU A 4 12.36 13.16 23.98
CA GLU A 4 10.96 13.19 24.39
C GLU A 4 10.00 13.11 23.19
N SER A 5 10.37 13.72 22.04
CA SER A 5 9.57 13.64 20.81
C SER A 5 9.56 12.24 20.20
N TYR A 6 10.67 11.51 20.28
CA TYR A 6 10.76 10.13 19.76
C TYR A 6 9.99 9.15 20.64
N GLU A 7 10.12 9.27 21.96
CA GLU A 7 9.38 8.41 22.90
C GLU A 7 7.85 8.57 22.74
N ASN A 8 7.39 9.80 22.50
CA ASN A 8 5.98 10.06 22.23
C ASN A 8 5.50 9.41 20.92
N LEU A 9 6.32 9.41 19.86
CA LEU A 9 6.00 8.71 18.61
C LEU A 9 5.99 7.19 18.80
N THR A 10 6.93 6.63 19.57
CA THR A 10 6.95 5.19 19.88
C THR A 10 5.69 4.76 20.61
N ARG A 11 5.29 5.47 21.68
CA ARG A 11 4.04 5.16 22.42
C ARG A 11 2.81 5.27 21.53
N GLU A 12 2.80 6.25 20.62
CA GLU A 12 1.69 6.44 19.69
C GLU A 12 1.63 5.30 18.66
N TYR A 13 2.77 4.87 18.12
CA TYR A 13 2.88 3.69 17.25
C TYR A 13 2.35 2.43 17.95
N GLU A 14 2.80 2.18 19.19
CA GLU A 14 2.36 1.03 19.97
C GLU A 14 0.85 1.03 20.21
N ALA A 15 0.27 2.20 20.52
CA ALA A 15 -1.15 2.34 20.77
C ALA A 15 -2.03 2.17 19.52
N LEU A 16 -1.53 2.58 18.35
CA LEU A 16 -2.25 2.46 17.08
C LEU A 16 -2.09 1.06 16.47
N PHE A 17 -0.89 0.48 16.46
CA PHE A 17 -0.57 -0.65 15.59
C PHE A 17 -0.18 -1.95 16.29
N LEU A 18 0.11 -1.94 17.61
CA LEU A 18 0.60 -3.14 18.32
C LEU A 18 -0.32 -3.60 19.45
N SER A 19 -0.81 -2.66 20.26
CA SER A 19 -1.59 -2.98 21.47
C SER A 19 -3.08 -3.06 21.16
N SER A 20 -3.77 -4.14 21.55
CA SER A 20 -5.22 -4.33 21.34
C SER A 20 -6.13 -3.47 22.25
N GLY A 21 -5.81 -2.18 22.36
CA GLY A 21 -6.57 -1.20 23.13
C GLY A 21 -7.59 -0.42 22.29
N ALA A 22 -8.25 0.56 22.91
CA ALA A 22 -9.32 1.34 22.28
C ALA A 22 -8.89 2.12 21.02
N ARG A 23 -7.58 2.39 20.86
CA ARG A 23 -7.03 3.11 19.70
C ARG A 23 -6.42 2.20 18.64
N TYR A 24 -6.50 0.88 18.83
CA TYR A 24 -5.94 -0.08 17.89
C TYR A 24 -6.64 -0.02 16.53
N VAL A 25 -5.86 0.22 15.49
CA VAL A 25 -6.27 0.06 14.10
C VAL A 25 -5.73 -1.26 13.60
N ARG A 26 -6.58 -2.05 12.95
CA ARG A 26 -6.14 -3.31 12.32
C ARG A 26 -5.57 -2.93 10.96
N PRO A 27 -4.27 -3.08 10.70
CA PRO A 27 -3.67 -2.69 9.42
C PRO A 27 -3.71 -3.85 8.42
N TYR A 28 -4.84 -4.52 8.27
CA TYR A 28 -5.00 -5.72 7.44
C TYR A 28 -6.25 -5.60 6.58
N GLU A 29 -6.18 -5.85 5.26
CA GLU A 29 -7.34 -5.75 4.36
C GLU A 29 -8.51 -6.64 4.82
N SER A 30 -8.19 -7.85 5.27
CA SER A 30 -9.18 -8.81 5.77
C SER A 30 -9.99 -8.32 6.97
N ALA A 31 -9.54 -7.27 7.67
CA ALA A 31 -10.29 -6.64 8.74
C ALA A 31 -11.38 -5.66 8.26
N TYR A 32 -11.37 -5.26 6.97
CA TYR A 32 -12.31 -4.29 6.39
C TYR A 32 -13.20 -4.90 5.31
N ILE A 33 -12.71 -5.90 4.57
CA ILE A 33 -13.45 -6.54 3.47
C ILE A 33 -13.93 -7.93 3.89
N ASP A 34 -13.13 -8.95 3.66
CA ASP A 34 -13.36 -10.33 4.10
C ASP A 34 -12.04 -11.13 4.06
N TYR A 35 -12.04 -12.35 4.60
CA TYR A 35 -10.86 -13.22 4.60
C TYR A 35 -10.54 -13.85 3.24
N ALA A 36 -11.47 -13.87 2.28
CA ALA A 36 -11.24 -14.47 0.96
C ALA A 36 -10.25 -13.66 0.12
N VAL A 37 -10.09 -12.37 0.41
CA VAL A 37 -9.12 -11.49 -0.26
C VAL A 37 -7.67 -11.97 -0.16
N LEU A 38 -7.35 -12.71 0.90
CA LEU A 38 -5.99 -13.19 1.18
C LEU A 38 -5.43 -14.10 0.08
N ASP A 39 -6.29 -14.93 -0.51
CA ASP A 39 -5.85 -15.86 -1.55
C ASP A 39 -5.59 -15.13 -2.88
N ASP A 40 -6.35 -14.07 -3.16
CA ASP A 40 -6.13 -13.20 -4.33
C ASP A 40 -4.81 -12.42 -4.18
N ILE A 41 -4.57 -11.79 -3.03
CA ILE A 41 -3.30 -11.09 -2.75
C ILE A 41 -2.11 -12.03 -2.91
N LYS A 42 -2.17 -13.23 -2.30
CA LYS A 42 -1.12 -14.24 -2.44
C LYS A 42 -0.93 -14.66 -3.90
N SER A 43 -2.00 -14.75 -4.68
CA SER A 43 -1.95 -15.06 -6.10
C SER A 43 -1.23 -13.95 -6.88
N MET A 44 -1.58 -12.69 -6.62
CA MET A 44 -0.94 -11.53 -7.24
C MET A 44 0.54 -11.44 -6.88
N TYR A 45 0.92 -11.71 -5.63
CA TYR A 45 2.33 -11.75 -5.20
C TYR A 45 3.11 -12.83 -5.96
N ARG A 46 2.54 -14.05 -6.06
CA ARG A 46 3.16 -15.14 -6.82
C ARG A 46 3.32 -14.80 -8.30
N ALA A 47 2.32 -14.17 -8.91
CA ALA A 47 2.36 -13.75 -10.31
C ALA A 47 3.48 -12.71 -10.56
N ALA A 48 3.75 -11.83 -9.59
CA ALA A 48 4.88 -10.90 -9.60
C ALA A 48 6.21 -11.51 -9.08
N ARG A 49 6.27 -12.84 -8.90
CA ARG A 49 7.44 -13.61 -8.42
C ARG A 49 7.91 -13.21 -7.02
N VAL A 50 7.03 -12.70 -6.18
CA VAL A 50 7.29 -12.39 -4.77
C VAL A 50 7.04 -13.63 -3.91
N GLN A 51 8.00 -13.99 -3.07
CA GLN A 51 7.89 -15.14 -2.16
C GLN A 51 7.20 -14.74 -0.84
N VAL A 52 5.93 -15.11 -0.71
CA VAL A 52 5.09 -14.81 0.45
C VAL A 52 5.64 -15.39 1.77
N SER A 53 6.27 -16.58 1.72
CA SER A 53 6.79 -17.26 2.92
C SER A 53 7.93 -16.55 3.64
N ARG A 54 8.52 -15.51 3.01
CA ARG A 54 9.59 -14.69 3.60
C ARG A 54 9.09 -13.42 4.27
N LEU A 55 7.78 -13.16 4.23
CA LEU A 55 7.19 -11.94 4.79
C LEU A 55 6.95 -12.11 6.29
N ARG A 56 7.31 -11.08 7.07
CA ARG A 56 7.15 -11.08 8.54
C ARG A 56 5.70 -10.91 8.98
N ASN A 57 4.88 -10.23 8.17
CA ASN A 57 3.46 -10.01 8.41
C ASN A 57 2.61 -10.84 7.45
N TYR A 58 1.32 -10.94 7.75
CA TYR A 58 0.36 -11.55 6.83
C TYR A 58 0.27 -10.73 5.52
N PRO A 59 0.05 -11.34 4.34
CA PRO A 59 0.25 -10.65 3.05
C PRO A 59 -0.66 -9.44 2.80
N ASP A 60 -1.78 -9.35 3.50
CA ASP A 60 -2.73 -8.24 3.45
C ASP A 60 -2.42 -7.11 4.46
N HIS A 61 -1.27 -7.18 5.12
CA HIS A 61 -0.83 -6.10 5.97
C HIS A 61 -0.59 -4.84 5.12
N PHE A 62 -1.13 -3.69 5.52
CA PHE A 62 -1.09 -2.44 4.76
C PHE A 62 0.33 -2.07 4.27
N GLY A 63 1.31 -2.16 5.17
CA GLY A 63 2.71 -1.90 4.81
C GLY A 63 3.31 -2.89 3.81
N LEU A 64 2.82 -4.14 3.75
CA LEU A 64 3.23 -5.12 2.75
C LEU A 64 2.57 -4.85 1.40
N GLU A 65 1.30 -4.45 1.37
CA GLU A 65 0.64 -4.02 0.13
C GLU A 65 1.31 -2.77 -0.48
N LEU A 66 1.70 -1.79 0.35
CA LEU A 66 2.50 -0.64 -0.10
C LEU A 66 3.88 -1.05 -0.60
N TRP A 67 4.56 -1.97 0.09
CA TRP A 67 5.82 -2.51 -0.38
C TRP A 67 5.67 -3.28 -1.70
N PHE A 68 4.54 -3.97 -1.90
CA PHE A 68 4.25 -4.65 -3.15
C PHE A 68 4.06 -3.65 -4.30
N MET A 69 3.36 -2.53 -4.07
CA MET A 69 3.31 -1.43 -5.04
C MET A 69 4.70 -0.92 -5.40
N TYR A 70 5.57 -0.69 -4.41
CA TYR A 70 6.98 -0.34 -4.65
C TYR A 70 7.69 -1.38 -5.53
N HIS A 71 7.51 -2.68 -5.26
CA HIS A 71 8.12 -3.75 -6.06
C HIS A 71 7.67 -3.73 -7.53
N LEU A 72 6.39 -3.42 -7.78
CA LEU A 72 5.85 -3.27 -9.13
C LEU A 72 6.45 -2.05 -9.85
N CYS A 73 6.47 -0.88 -9.20
CA CYS A 73 7.09 0.33 -9.75
C CYS A 73 8.59 0.13 -10.02
N TYR A 74 9.31 -0.56 -9.12
CA TYR A 74 10.71 -0.87 -9.35
C TYR A 74 10.91 -1.79 -10.56
N SER A 75 10.07 -2.82 -10.70
CA SER A 75 10.15 -3.77 -11.81
C SER A 75 9.80 -3.11 -13.16
N GLU A 76 8.82 -2.21 -13.16
CA GLU A 76 8.48 -1.34 -14.28
C GLU A 76 9.66 -0.46 -14.70
N ALA A 77 10.26 0.28 -13.76
CA ALA A 77 11.41 1.13 -14.03
C ALA A 77 12.60 0.34 -14.61
N GLN A 78 12.84 -0.89 -14.14
CA GLN A 78 13.85 -1.78 -14.69
C GLN A 78 13.53 -2.19 -16.14
N ALA A 79 12.26 -2.42 -16.47
CA ALA A 79 11.84 -2.74 -17.83
C ALA A 79 12.02 -1.55 -18.78
N TRP A 80 11.67 -0.34 -18.34
CA TRP A 80 11.95 0.90 -19.08
C TRP A 80 13.44 1.11 -19.33
N SER A 81 14.28 0.94 -18.30
CA SER A 81 15.74 1.05 -18.44
C SER A 81 16.33 0.05 -19.45
N LYS A 82 15.70 -1.12 -19.60
CA LYS A 82 16.08 -2.16 -20.57
C LYS A 82 15.39 -2.01 -21.93
N ARG A 83 14.57 -0.98 -22.10
CA ARG A 83 13.78 -0.70 -23.32
C ARG A 83 12.84 -1.85 -23.71
N VAL A 84 12.31 -2.57 -22.72
CA VAL A 84 11.33 -3.65 -22.94
C VAL A 84 9.93 -3.10 -22.65
N LYS A 85 9.38 -2.33 -23.60
CA LYS A 85 8.13 -1.56 -23.46
C LYS A 85 6.96 -2.42 -22.96
N ASP A 86 6.69 -3.54 -23.60
CA ASP A 86 5.55 -4.39 -23.26
C ASP A 86 5.60 -4.91 -21.82
N VAL A 87 6.81 -5.22 -21.32
CA VAL A 87 7.00 -5.65 -19.93
C VAL A 87 6.75 -4.49 -18.97
N ALA A 88 7.19 -3.28 -19.30
CA ALA A 88 6.92 -2.10 -18.48
C ALA A 88 5.42 -1.81 -18.39
N ILE A 89 4.72 -1.80 -19.53
CA ILE A 89 3.26 -1.63 -19.58
C ILE A 89 2.56 -2.74 -18.78
N SER A 90 3.04 -3.98 -18.86
CA SER A 90 2.45 -5.09 -18.09
C SER A 90 2.52 -4.87 -16.58
N TYR A 91 3.57 -4.21 -16.07
CA TYR A 91 3.71 -3.87 -14.66
C TYR A 91 2.82 -2.69 -14.25
N LEU A 92 2.68 -1.67 -15.10
CA LEU A 92 1.72 -0.56 -14.89
C LEU A 92 0.30 -1.11 -14.75
N GLU A 93 -0.12 -1.94 -15.70
CA GLU A 93 -1.42 -2.62 -15.68
C GLU A 93 -1.60 -3.52 -14.45
N PHE A 94 -0.52 -4.19 -14.03
CA PHE A 94 -0.56 -4.98 -12.80
C PHE A 94 -0.77 -4.10 -11.56
N GLY A 95 -0.02 -3.01 -11.44
CA GLY A 95 -0.17 -2.03 -10.35
C GLY A 95 -1.58 -1.47 -10.29
N LYS A 96 -2.15 -1.10 -11.45
CA LYS A 96 -3.52 -0.59 -11.56
C LYS A 96 -4.52 -1.59 -11.01
N ARG A 97 -4.44 -2.86 -11.44
CA ARG A 97 -5.32 -3.92 -10.92
C ARG A 97 -5.16 -4.14 -9.42
N PHE A 98 -3.94 -4.06 -8.89
CA PHE A 98 -3.70 -4.24 -7.46
C PHE A 98 -4.31 -3.08 -6.65
N LEU A 99 -4.15 -1.84 -7.11
CA LEU A 99 -4.79 -0.67 -6.51
C LEU A 99 -6.32 -0.83 -6.49
N GLU A 100 -6.93 -1.14 -7.64
CA GLU A 100 -8.39 -1.26 -7.79
C GLU A 100 -8.99 -2.40 -6.95
N LYS A 101 -8.34 -3.57 -6.93
CA LYS A 101 -8.88 -4.77 -6.29
C LYS A 101 -8.56 -4.88 -4.80
N HIS A 102 -7.49 -4.22 -4.35
CA HIS A 102 -7.00 -4.29 -2.98
C HIS A 102 -6.88 -2.90 -2.38
N LEU A 103 -5.71 -2.27 -2.53
CA LEU A 103 -5.28 -1.14 -1.71
C LEU A 103 -6.33 -0.01 -1.63
N MET A 104 -7.00 0.36 -2.73
CA MET A 104 -8.00 1.43 -2.73
C MET A 104 -9.33 1.08 -2.06
N ARG A 105 -9.66 -0.20 -1.89
CA ARG A 105 -10.94 -0.63 -1.33
C ARG A 105 -11.05 -0.38 0.18
N TRP A 106 -9.92 -0.28 0.86
CA TRP A 106 -9.88 -0.25 2.32
C TRP A 106 -8.89 0.78 2.91
N SER A 107 -7.91 1.24 2.14
CA SER A 107 -6.91 2.22 2.62
C SER A 107 -7.53 3.52 3.11
N ASP A 108 -8.58 4.03 2.47
CA ASP A 108 -9.31 5.22 2.94
C ASP A 108 -9.88 5.00 4.36
N SER A 109 -10.55 3.86 4.57
CA SER A 109 -11.10 3.50 5.88
C SER A 109 -10.01 3.33 6.94
N LEU A 110 -8.88 2.70 6.60
CA LEU A 110 -7.74 2.59 7.50
C LEU A 110 -7.18 3.98 7.85
N CYS A 111 -6.92 4.84 6.85
CA CYS A 111 -6.35 6.17 7.05
C CYS A 111 -7.27 7.05 7.89
N ASN A 112 -8.58 7.05 7.61
CA ASN A 112 -9.56 7.78 8.41
C ASN A 112 -9.57 7.29 9.88
N ARG A 113 -9.40 5.97 10.13
CA ARG A 113 -9.28 5.45 11.50
C ARG A 113 -8.00 5.91 12.19
N ILE A 114 -6.86 5.87 11.49
CA ILE A 114 -5.58 6.37 12.02
C ILE A 114 -5.70 7.86 12.38
N TYR A 115 -6.25 8.67 11.47
CA TYR A 115 -6.44 10.10 11.67
C TYR A 115 -7.28 10.40 12.91
N ASN A 116 -8.45 9.76 13.03
CA ASN A 116 -9.40 10.02 14.11
C ASN A 116 -8.92 9.50 15.47
N LEU A 117 -8.22 8.37 15.51
CA LEU A 117 -7.75 7.75 16.75
C LEU A 117 -6.38 8.26 17.21
N SER A 118 -5.59 8.84 16.31
CA SER A 118 -4.29 9.37 16.67
C SER A 118 -4.40 10.64 17.50
N ARG A 119 -3.52 10.74 18.49
CA ARG A 119 -3.25 11.93 19.30
C ARG A 119 -2.00 12.69 18.83
N SER A 120 -1.32 12.19 17.80
CA SER A 120 -0.13 12.81 17.23
C SER A 120 -0.43 13.39 15.86
N ASP A 121 -0.12 14.67 15.68
CA ASP A 121 -0.25 15.32 14.37
C ASP A 121 0.65 14.66 13.31
N PHE A 122 1.72 13.99 13.72
CA PHE A 122 2.55 13.19 12.82
C PHE A 122 1.74 12.06 12.15
N TYR A 123 1.06 11.21 12.91
CA TYR A 123 0.31 10.08 12.35
C TYR A 123 -0.97 10.52 11.65
N ARG A 124 -1.56 11.64 12.06
CA ARG A 124 -2.63 12.31 11.30
C ARG A 124 -2.14 12.77 9.93
N GLY A 125 -1.00 13.45 9.88
CA GLY A 125 -0.36 13.85 8.63
C GLY A 125 0.02 12.68 7.74
N VAL A 126 0.57 11.60 8.32
CA VAL A 126 0.87 10.36 7.58
C VAL A 126 -0.41 9.77 6.97
N ALA A 127 -1.51 9.72 7.71
CA ALA A 127 -2.78 9.20 7.19
C ALA A 127 -3.31 10.05 6.03
N ASP A 128 -3.31 11.38 6.16
CA ASP A 128 -3.78 12.30 5.13
C ASP A 128 -2.93 12.22 3.86
N ILE A 129 -1.60 12.27 4.01
CA ILE A 129 -0.68 12.18 2.87
C ILE A 129 -0.83 10.83 2.18
N THR A 130 -0.92 9.73 2.93
CA THR A 130 -1.03 8.39 2.35
C THR A 130 -2.32 8.24 1.55
N LYS A 131 -3.45 8.70 2.09
CA LYS A 131 -4.73 8.71 1.39
C LYS A 131 -4.65 9.52 0.10
N GLY A 132 -4.17 10.76 0.17
CA GLY A 132 -4.04 11.62 -1.00
C GLY A 132 -3.10 11.04 -2.06
N TYR A 133 -1.98 10.44 -1.63
CA TYR A 133 -1.01 9.81 -2.52
C TYR A 133 -1.61 8.63 -3.28
N ILE A 134 -2.30 7.69 -2.60
CA ILE A 134 -2.88 6.51 -3.26
C ILE A 134 -3.91 6.93 -4.34
N GLU A 135 -4.74 7.93 -4.04
CA GLU A 135 -5.71 8.45 -5.01
C GLU A 135 -5.03 9.16 -6.20
N GLN A 136 -3.96 9.92 -5.93
CA GLN A 136 -3.18 10.60 -6.95
C GLN A 136 -2.45 9.60 -7.86
N ASP A 137 -1.74 8.64 -7.27
CA ASP A 137 -1.01 7.57 -7.96
C ASP A 137 -1.94 6.81 -8.92
N TYR A 138 -3.14 6.43 -8.46
CA TYR A 138 -4.12 5.77 -9.32
C TYR A 138 -4.59 6.64 -10.50
N ARG A 139 -4.76 7.96 -10.30
CA ARG A 139 -5.14 8.87 -11.40
C ARG A 139 -4.01 8.97 -12.43
N GLU A 140 -2.79 9.21 -11.97
CA GLU A 140 -1.61 9.33 -12.84
C GLU A 140 -1.35 8.04 -13.61
N LEU A 141 -1.44 6.89 -12.94
CA LEU A 141 -1.26 5.58 -13.54
C LEU A 141 -2.20 5.33 -14.73
N LYS A 142 -3.47 5.74 -14.62
CA LYS A 142 -4.43 5.60 -15.74
C LYS A 142 -4.06 6.45 -16.95
N GLU A 143 -3.57 7.67 -16.72
CA GLU A 143 -3.13 8.54 -17.82
C GLU A 143 -1.87 7.98 -18.48
N VAL A 144 -0.90 7.51 -17.68
CA VAL A 144 0.34 6.90 -18.21
C VAL A 144 0.06 5.65 -19.04
N ILE A 145 -0.84 4.78 -18.59
CA ILE A 145 -1.23 3.58 -19.34
C ILE A 145 -1.86 3.99 -20.69
N LYS A 146 -2.79 4.93 -20.69
CA LYS A 146 -3.44 5.43 -21.89
C LYS A 146 -2.44 6.02 -22.88
N GLU A 147 -1.51 6.85 -22.41
CA GLU A 147 -0.43 7.41 -23.23
C GLU A 147 0.48 6.31 -23.82
N ALA A 148 0.76 5.25 -23.05
CA ALA A 148 1.61 4.15 -23.52
C ALA A 148 0.95 3.31 -24.63
N GLU A 149 -0.38 3.14 -24.56
CA GLU A 149 -1.23 2.51 -25.59
C GLU A 149 -1.34 3.38 -26.86
N ASP A 150 -1.47 4.69 -26.72
CA ASP A 150 -1.54 5.61 -27.86
C ASP A 150 -0.20 5.68 -28.65
N LEU A 151 0.90 5.25 -28.02
CA LEU A 151 2.24 5.15 -28.61
C LEU A 151 2.57 3.76 -29.20
N THR A 152 1.63 2.78 -29.16
CA THR A 152 1.76 1.46 -29.82
C THR A 152 1.02 1.42 -31.14
#